data_AF-A0ABD3VAZ5-F1
#
_entry.id   AF-A0ABD3VAZ5-F1
#
_cell.length_a   1.000
_cell.length_b   1.000
_cell.length_c   1.000
_cell.angle_alpha   90.00
_cell.angle_beta   90.00
_cell.angle_gamma   90.00
#
_symmetry.space_group_name_H-M   'P 1'
#
loop_
_entity.id
_entity.type
_entity.pdbx_description
1 polymer ?
#
loop_
_entity_poly.entity_id
_entity_poly.type
_entity_poly.pdbx_seq_one_letter_code
_entity_poly.pdbx_strand_id
1 'polypeptide(L)'
;MYKSSLLVLCCLFSWITLSVCQGICGFSQYNPAFSICCKGVIQPKSGLKPSCCGTRAYDAAFSMCCSGIIQPRSGLQPSCCGTRGYDAKFYMCCSGTIQPRSGLQPSCCGTKGYDAKFYMCCSGTIQPRSGLQPSCCGTKGYDAKFYMCCSGTIQPRSGLRPSCCGTFGYDAAFRKCCNGRLC
;
A
#
# COMPACT_ATOMS: atom_id res chain seq x y z
N MET A 1 -12.11 5.86 -7.69
CA MET A 1 -13.29 5.81 -8.56
C MET A 1 -14.19 6.97 -8.18
N TYR A 2 -13.96 8.15 -8.75
CA TYR A 2 -14.84 9.29 -8.51
C TYR A 2 -15.92 9.26 -9.58
N LYS A 3 -17.11 8.77 -9.21
CA LYS A 3 -18.32 8.93 -10.01
C LYS A 3 -18.59 10.43 -10.07
N SER A 4 -18.27 11.05 -11.21
CA SER A 4 -18.75 12.40 -11.52
C SER A 4 -20.27 12.32 -11.54
N SER A 5 -20.91 12.96 -10.57
CA SER A 5 -22.35 13.12 -10.50
C SER A 5 -22.85 13.77 -11.80
N LEU A 6 -23.38 12.95 -12.71
CA LEU A 6 -24.10 13.40 -13.89
C LEU A 6 -25.42 14.00 -13.41
N LEU A 7 -25.43 15.30 -13.16
CA LEU A 7 -26.67 16.08 -13.19
C LEU A 7 -26.96 16.36 -14.67
N VAL A 8 -27.66 15.42 -15.31
CA VAL A 8 -28.29 15.65 -16.62
C VAL A 8 -29.52 16.51 -16.38
N LEU A 9 -29.31 17.82 -16.26
CA LEU A 9 -30.40 18.79 -16.35
C LEU A 9 -30.78 18.88 -17.83
N CYS A 10 -31.67 17.99 -18.23
CA CYS A 10 -32.44 18.11 -19.45
C CYS A 10 -33.25 19.41 -19.32
N CYS A 11 -32.78 20.50 -19.93
CA CYS A 11 -33.52 21.74 -20.00
C CYS A 11 -34.79 21.50 -20.81
N LEU A 12 -35.88 21.22 -20.10
CA LEU A 12 -37.23 21.45 -20.58
C LEU A 12 -37.32 22.94 -20.92
N PHE A 13 -37.32 23.30 -22.21
CA PHE A 13 -38.14 24.36 -22.81
C PHE A 13 -37.67 24.61 -24.26
N SER A 14 -38.64 24.53 -25.17
CA SER A 14 -38.63 24.96 -26.59
C SER A 14 -38.38 23.88 -27.65
N TRP A 15 -39.39 23.68 -28.49
CA TRP A 15 -39.61 22.58 -29.44
C TRP A 15 -38.83 22.65 -30.78
N ILE A 16 -37.64 23.29 -30.89
CA ILE A 16 -37.05 23.53 -32.24
C ILE A 16 -35.55 23.18 -32.43
N THR A 17 -34.75 22.80 -31.44
CA THR A 17 -33.34 22.46 -31.74
C THR A 17 -32.89 21.18 -31.07
N LEU A 18 -32.23 20.31 -31.84
CA LEU A 18 -31.56 19.09 -31.40
C LEU A 18 -30.99 19.29 -29.99
N SER A 19 -31.49 18.51 -29.03
CA SER A 19 -31.06 18.51 -27.65
C SER A 19 -29.58 18.10 -27.57
N VAL A 20 -28.68 19.07 -27.66
CA VAL A 20 -27.26 18.88 -27.36
C VAL A 20 -27.17 18.74 -25.85
N CYS A 21 -26.93 17.52 -25.35
CA CYS A 21 -26.61 17.31 -23.94
C CYS A 21 -25.38 18.14 -23.59
N GLN A 22 -25.54 19.30 -22.95
CA GLN A 22 -24.43 20.14 -22.50
C GLN A 22 -23.98 19.69 -21.10
N GLY A 23 -22.67 19.54 -20.92
CA GLY A 23 -22.05 19.33 -19.61
C GLY A 23 -21.69 20.67 -18.97
N ILE A 24 -21.64 20.71 -17.64
CA ILE A 24 -21.22 21.90 -16.89
C ILE A 24 -19.92 21.58 -16.15
N CYS A 25 -18.95 22.49 -16.23
CA CYS A 25 -17.67 22.44 -15.53
C CYS A 25 -17.45 23.77 -14.81
N GLY A 26 -17.65 23.80 -13.49
CA GLY A 26 -17.69 25.07 -12.75
C GLY A 26 -18.83 25.95 -13.25
N PHE A 27 -18.50 27.13 -13.79
CA PHE A 27 -19.48 28.06 -14.38
C PHE A 27 -19.52 28.02 -15.91
N SER A 28 -18.80 27.08 -16.54
CA SER A 28 -18.69 26.98 -17.99
C SER A 28 -19.43 25.76 -18.54
N GLN A 29 -20.20 25.96 -19.61
CA GLN A 29 -20.81 24.86 -20.36
C GLN A 29 -19.80 24.27 -21.35
N TYR A 30 -19.89 22.97 -21.61
CA TYR A 30 -19.07 22.28 -22.60
C TYR A 30 -19.84 21.14 -23.27
N ASN A 31 -19.37 20.72 -24.45
CA ASN A 31 -19.95 19.56 -25.13
C ASN A 31 -19.31 18.26 -24.59
N PRO A 32 -20.05 17.41 -23.86
CA PRO A 32 -19.54 16.17 -23.29
C PRO A 32 -19.29 15.09 -24.35
N ALA A 33 -19.67 15.31 -25.62
CA ALA A 33 -19.26 14.43 -26.71
C ALA A 33 -17.74 14.51 -26.93
N PHE A 34 -17.17 15.73 -26.91
CA PHE A 34 -15.77 15.99 -27.29
C PHE A 34 -14.87 16.42 -26.13
N SER A 35 -15.43 16.87 -25.01
CA SER A 35 -14.65 17.39 -23.88
C SER A 35 -15.02 16.71 -22.57
N ILE A 36 -14.17 16.88 -21.56
CA ILE A 36 -14.30 16.35 -20.21
C ILE A 36 -13.86 17.41 -19.20
N CYS A 37 -14.55 17.50 -18.07
CA CYS A 37 -14.17 18.40 -16.98
C CYS A 37 -13.23 17.70 -16.00
N CYS A 38 -12.00 18.21 -15.87
CA CYS A 38 -10.98 17.70 -14.95
C CYS A 38 -10.67 18.77 -13.88
N LYS A 39 -11.13 18.56 -12.64
CA LYS A 39 -10.93 19.50 -11.51
C LYS A 39 -11.25 20.97 -11.86
N GLY A 40 -12.38 21.20 -12.52
CA GLY A 40 -12.83 22.55 -12.90
C GLY A 40 -12.19 23.10 -14.17
N VAL A 41 -11.33 22.34 -14.85
CA VAL A 41 -10.75 22.72 -16.14
C VAL A 41 -11.35 21.84 -17.24
N ILE A 42 -11.93 22.48 -18.26
CA ILE A 42 -12.43 21.77 -19.45
C ILE A 42 -11.22 21.33 -20.28
N GLN A 43 -11.16 20.04 -20.59
CA GLN A 43 -10.12 19.43 -21.40
C GLN A 43 -10.75 18.71 -22.60
N PRO A 44 -10.10 18.68 -23.77
CA PRO A 44 -10.53 17.79 -24.84
C PRO A 44 -10.42 16.34 -24.38
N LYS A 45 -11.38 15.50 -24.78
CA LYS A 45 -11.26 14.06 -24.57
C LYS A 45 -10.04 13.55 -25.33
N SER A 46 -9.27 12.68 -24.68
CA SER A 46 -8.09 12.05 -25.26
C SER A 46 -8.34 10.56 -25.43
N GLY A 47 -8.26 10.09 -26.67
CA GLY A 47 -8.30 8.67 -27.05
C GLY A 47 -9.63 7.95 -26.76
N LEU A 48 -9.55 6.62 -26.63
CA LEU A 48 -10.72 5.74 -26.57
C LEU A 48 -11.41 5.76 -25.20
N LYS A 49 -10.62 5.94 -24.13
CA LYS A 49 -11.12 5.91 -22.75
C LYS A 49 -10.68 7.18 -22.00
N PRO A 50 -11.27 8.34 -22.32
CA PRO A 50 -10.89 9.60 -21.70
C PRO A 50 -11.10 9.55 -20.17
N SER A 51 -10.11 10.01 -19.43
CA SER A 51 -10.08 10.05 -17.97
C SER A 51 -9.28 11.26 -17.48
N CYS A 52 -9.45 11.64 -16.22
CA CYS A 52 -8.76 12.80 -15.64
C CYS A 52 -7.65 12.39 -14.67
N CYS A 53 -6.50 13.05 -14.78
CA CYS A 53 -5.41 13.03 -13.80
C CYS A 53 -5.15 14.45 -13.33
N GLY A 54 -5.70 14.81 -12.17
CA GLY A 54 -5.72 16.21 -11.74
C GLY A 54 -6.57 17.07 -12.68
N THR A 55 -5.97 18.12 -13.25
CA THR A 55 -6.61 19.04 -14.21
C THR A 55 -6.44 18.62 -15.67
N ARG A 56 -5.72 17.53 -15.95
CA ARG A 56 -5.40 17.08 -17.31
C ARG A 56 -6.23 15.85 -17.69
N ALA A 57 -6.70 15.81 -18.94
CA ALA A 57 -7.30 14.62 -19.52
C ALA A 57 -6.22 13.70 -20.12
N TYR A 58 -6.48 12.39 -20.11
CA TYR A 58 -5.62 11.36 -20.70
C TYR A 58 -6.45 10.15 -21.16
N ASP A 59 -5.89 9.32 -22.03
CA ASP A 59 -6.53 8.05 -22.42
C ASP A 59 -6.15 6.93 -21.45
N ALA A 60 -7.13 6.44 -20.69
CA ALA A 60 -6.96 5.34 -19.74
C ALA A 60 -6.78 3.96 -20.39
N ALA A 61 -6.93 3.86 -21.72
CA ALA A 61 -6.55 2.66 -22.48
C ALA A 61 -5.02 2.49 -22.49
N PHE A 62 -4.26 3.58 -22.64
CA PHE A 62 -2.80 3.55 -22.81
C PHE A 62 -2.02 4.13 -21.63
N SER A 63 -2.66 4.92 -20.77
CA SER A 63 -2.02 5.58 -19.64
C SER A 63 -2.81 5.40 -18.34
N MET A 64 -2.19 5.73 -17.21
CA MET A 64 -2.76 5.68 -15.88
C MET A 64 -2.29 6.87 -15.04
N CYS A 65 -3.07 7.26 -14.03
CA CYS A 65 -2.71 8.38 -13.16
C CYS A 65 -2.08 7.86 -11.86
N CYS A 66 -0.80 8.13 -11.65
CA CYS A 66 -0.06 7.80 -10.43
C CYS A 66 0.19 9.07 -9.61
N SER A 67 -0.56 9.24 -8.51
CA SER A 67 -0.44 10.39 -7.59
C SER A 67 -0.42 11.75 -8.30
N GLY A 68 -1.26 11.93 -9.32
CA GLY A 68 -1.36 13.17 -10.09
C GLY A 68 -0.44 13.27 -11.30
N ILE A 69 0.42 12.28 -11.55
CA ILE A 69 1.27 12.19 -12.75
C ILE A 69 0.72 11.13 -13.70
N ILE A 70 0.55 11.48 -14.98
CA ILE A 70 0.16 10.53 -16.03
C ILE A 70 1.38 9.68 -16.37
N GLN A 71 1.22 8.37 -16.27
CA GLN A 71 2.23 7.36 -16.58
C GLN A 71 1.70 6.43 -17.68
N PRO A 72 2.57 5.93 -18.57
CA PRO A 72 2.16 4.92 -19.54
C PRO A 72 1.75 3.62 -18.84
N ARG A 73 0.76 2.91 -19.40
CA ARG A 73 0.44 1.53 -19.01
C ARG A 73 1.42 0.60 -19.71
N SER A 74 2.56 0.38 -19.08
CA SER A 74 3.57 -0.56 -19.56
C SER A 74 3.54 -1.85 -18.72
N GLY A 75 3.91 -2.95 -19.37
CA GLY A 75 3.96 -4.27 -18.75
C GLY A 75 2.62 -4.99 -18.70
N LEU A 76 2.62 -6.17 -18.08
CA LEU A 76 1.48 -7.07 -18.03
C LEU A 76 0.49 -6.70 -16.92
N GLN A 77 0.99 -6.14 -15.82
CA GLN A 77 0.16 -5.71 -14.69
C GLN A 77 0.53 -4.28 -14.24
N PRO A 78 0.21 -3.25 -15.04
CA PRO A 78 0.57 -1.86 -14.74
C PRO A 78 -0.03 -1.39 -13.41
N SER A 79 0.81 -0.87 -12.53
CA SER A 79 0.49 -0.43 -11.16
C SER A 79 1.29 0.82 -10.78
N CYS A 80 0.87 1.53 -9.73
CA CYS A 80 1.54 2.75 -9.26
C CYS A 80 2.28 2.53 -7.95
N CYS A 81 3.48 3.10 -7.82
CA CYS A 81 4.20 3.29 -6.56
C CYS A 81 4.49 4.78 -6.41
N GLY A 82 3.69 5.47 -5.59
CA GLY A 82 3.71 6.93 -5.52
C GLY A 82 3.35 7.56 -6.89
N THR A 83 4.26 8.33 -7.46
CA THR A 83 4.11 9.01 -8.75
C THR A 83 4.57 8.20 -9.95
N ARG A 84 5.17 7.01 -9.73
CA ARG A 84 5.78 6.18 -10.77
C ARG A 84 4.91 4.97 -11.11
N GLY A 85 4.82 4.65 -12.40
CA GLY A 85 4.24 3.40 -12.88
C GLY A 85 5.27 2.25 -12.84
N TYR A 86 4.82 1.03 -12.61
CA TYR A 86 5.63 -0.18 -12.67
C TYR A 86 4.78 -1.41 -13.04
N ASP A 87 5.40 -2.50 -13.48
CA ASP A 87 4.72 -3.77 -13.75
C ASP A 87 4.68 -4.63 -12.47
N ALA A 88 3.49 -4.78 -11.87
CA ALA A 88 3.29 -5.57 -10.66
C ALA A 88 3.47 -7.08 -10.85
N LYS A 89 3.61 -7.55 -12.08
CA LYS A 89 4.02 -8.92 -12.35
C LYS A 89 5.44 -9.18 -11.86
N PHE A 90 6.35 -8.22 -12.05
CA PHE A 90 7.78 -8.38 -11.78
C PHE A 90 8.28 -7.55 -10.59
N TYR A 91 7.54 -6.52 -10.20
CA TYR A 91 7.93 -5.60 -9.12
C TYR A 91 6.80 -5.41 -8.09
N MET A 92 7.15 -4.86 -6.95
CA MET A 92 6.23 -4.51 -5.86
C MET A 92 6.61 -3.15 -5.27
N CYS A 93 5.67 -2.47 -4.62
CA CYS A 93 5.92 -1.18 -3.99
C CYS A 93 6.08 -1.35 -2.47
N CYS A 94 7.29 -1.13 -1.95
CA CYS A 94 7.61 -1.16 -0.53
C CYS A 94 7.81 0.26 -0.01
N SER A 95 6.85 0.78 0.76
CA SER A 95 6.89 2.13 1.36
C SER A 95 7.30 3.22 0.36
N GLY A 96 6.71 3.20 -0.85
CA GLY A 96 6.99 4.17 -1.91
C GLY A 96 8.22 3.87 -2.78
N THR A 97 8.95 2.80 -2.50
CA THR A 97 10.09 2.34 -3.31
C THR A 97 9.71 1.10 -4.11
N ILE A 98 9.99 1.10 -5.42
CA ILE A 98 9.77 -0.06 -6.29
C ILE A 98 10.89 -1.07 -6.06
N GLN A 99 10.52 -2.30 -5.72
CA GLN A 99 11.41 -3.43 -5.46
C GLN A 99 11.08 -4.58 -6.40
N PRO A 100 12.07 -5.39 -6.82
CA PRO A 100 11.79 -6.60 -7.58
C PRO A 100 11.01 -7.61 -6.73
N ARG A 101 10.09 -8.35 -7.36
CA ARG A 101 9.47 -9.53 -6.76
C ARG A 101 10.45 -10.68 -6.89
N SER A 102 11.35 -10.79 -5.92
CA SER A 102 12.28 -11.90 -5.81
C SER A 102 11.80 -12.91 -4.76
N GLY A 103 12.13 -14.18 -4.99
CA GLY A 103 11.79 -15.27 -4.08
C GLY A 103 10.38 -15.84 -4.25
N LEU A 104 10.05 -16.79 -3.39
CA LEU A 104 8.80 -17.54 -3.43
C LEU A 104 7.65 -16.81 -2.73
N GLN A 105 7.96 -16.02 -1.71
CA GLN A 105 6.98 -15.23 -0.95
C GLN A 105 7.45 -13.77 -0.81
N PRO A 106 7.46 -12.98 -1.90
CA PRO A 106 7.92 -11.59 -1.86
C PRO A 106 7.11 -10.76 -0.87
N SER A 107 7.80 -10.06 0.03
CA SER A 107 7.24 -9.24 1.12
C SER A 107 8.09 -7.99 1.35
N CYS A 108 7.54 -6.98 2.05
CA CYS A 108 8.24 -5.72 2.34
C CYS A 108 8.64 -5.61 3.80
N CYS A 109 9.85 -5.09 4.05
CA CYS A 109 10.31 -4.59 5.34
C CYS A 109 10.74 -3.13 5.17
N GLY A 110 9.85 -2.20 5.52
CA GLY A 110 10.03 -0.79 5.20
C GLY A 110 10.09 -0.56 3.68
N THR A 111 11.20 -0.03 3.18
CA THR A 111 11.43 0.23 1.74
C THR A 111 12.07 -0.93 0.99
N LYS A 112 12.46 -2.00 1.69
CA LYS A 112 13.17 -3.16 1.11
C LYS A 112 12.23 -4.33 0.88
N GLY A 113 12.39 -5.01 -0.27
CA GLY A 113 11.75 -6.29 -0.55
C GLY A 113 12.58 -7.46 0.00
N TYR A 114 11.93 -8.54 0.42
CA TYR A 114 12.57 -9.78 0.86
C TYR A 114 11.66 -11.00 0.61
N ASP A 115 12.23 -12.20 0.62
CA ASP A 115 11.45 -13.44 0.54
C ASP A 115 11.02 -13.91 1.94
N ALA A 116 9.73 -13.79 2.25
CA ALA A 116 9.15 -14.20 3.53
C ALA A 116 9.19 -15.71 3.78
N LYS A 117 9.54 -16.52 2.78
CA LYS A 117 9.82 -17.93 3.00
C LYS A 117 11.06 -18.12 3.86
N PHE A 118 12.10 -17.32 3.65
CA PHE A 118 13.41 -17.48 4.30
C PHE A 118 13.72 -16.39 5.32
N TYR A 119 13.04 -15.24 5.26
CA TYR A 119 13.30 -14.09 6.12
C TYR A 119 12.01 -13.54 6.75
N MET A 120 12.16 -12.74 7.80
CA MET A 120 11.08 -12.05 8.49
C MET A 120 11.50 -10.62 8.81
N CYS A 121 10.54 -9.72 8.98
CA CYS A 121 10.81 -8.31 9.31
C CYS A 121 10.59 -8.08 10.81
N CYS A 122 11.66 -7.77 11.54
CA CYS A 122 11.65 -7.43 12.96
C CYS A 122 11.91 -5.93 13.13
N SER A 123 10.89 -5.16 13.49
CA SER A 123 10.97 -3.70 13.71
C SER A 123 11.74 -2.96 12.60
N GLY A 124 11.43 -3.27 11.33
CA GLY A 124 12.07 -2.65 10.16
C GLY A 124 13.42 -3.27 9.74
N THR A 125 13.90 -4.29 10.45
CA THR A 125 15.13 -5.02 10.11
C THR A 125 14.78 -6.41 9.57
N ILE A 126 15.34 -6.77 8.41
CA ILE A 126 15.18 -8.12 7.85
C ILE A 126 16.07 -9.08 8.63
N GLN A 127 15.49 -10.18 9.10
CA GLN A 127 16.14 -11.23 9.87
C GLN A 127 15.87 -12.59 9.22
N PRO A 128 16.82 -13.55 9.27
CA PRO A 128 16.55 -14.89 8.78
C PRO A 128 15.46 -15.57 9.61
N ARG A 129 14.60 -16.37 8.97
CA ARG A 129 13.69 -17.29 9.65
C ARG A 129 14.51 -18.52 10.05
N SER A 130 15.11 -18.46 11.22
CA SER A 130 15.83 -19.57 11.82
C SER A 130 15.05 -20.16 12.99
N GLY A 131 15.23 -21.47 13.20
CA GLY A 131 14.57 -22.19 14.27
C GLY A 131 13.18 -22.71 13.92
N LEU A 132 12.57 -23.41 14.88
CA LEU A 132 11.27 -24.06 14.72
C LEU A 132 10.10 -23.09 14.93
N GLN A 133 10.32 -22.04 15.73
CA GLN A 133 9.30 -21.05 16.01
C GLN A 133 9.87 -19.61 15.90
N PRO A 134 10.21 -19.14 14.68
CA PRO A 134 10.82 -17.83 14.47
C PRO A 134 9.95 -16.70 15.02
N SER A 135 10.55 -15.81 15.83
CA SER A 135 9.89 -14.69 16.51
C SER A 135 10.81 -13.48 16.59
N CYS A 136 10.26 -12.29 16.85
CA CYS A 136 11.03 -11.04 16.95
C CYS A 136 11.13 -10.54 18.39
N CYS A 137 12.32 -10.06 18.76
CA CYS A 137 12.55 -9.27 19.97
C CYS A 137 13.19 -7.93 19.54
N GLY A 138 12.37 -6.88 19.42
CA GLY A 138 12.80 -5.63 18.81
C GLY A 138 13.20 -5.83 17.35
N THR A 139 14.47 -5.57 17.02
CA THR A 139 15.03 -5.72 15.66
C THR A 139 15.65 -7.10 15.40
N LYS A 140 15.75 -7.96 16.41
CA LYS A 140 16.41 -9.27 16.32
C LYS A 140 15.40 -10.41 16.17
N GLY A 141 15.72 -11.37 15.32
CA GLY A 141 15.00 -12.65 15.23
C GLY A 141 15.53 -13.65 16.26
N TYR A 142 14.66 -14.53 16.77
CA TYR A 142 15.01 -15.63 17.68
C TYR A 142 14.04 -16.81 17.52
N ASP A 143 14.44 -18.00 17.97
CA ASP A 143 13.54 -19.16 18.03
C ASP A 143 12.76 -19.19 19.36
N ALA A 144 11.46 -18.92 19.31
CA ALA A 144 10.58 -18.91 20.47
C ALA A 144 10.36 -20.28 21.10
N LYS A 145 10.82 -21.36 20.45
CA LYS A 145 10.87 -22.68 21.09
C LYS A 145 11.88 -22.71 22.24
N PHE A 146 13.03 -22.07 22.07
CA PHE A 146 14.15 -22.12 23.02
C PHE A 146 14.38 -20.81 23.78
N TYR A 147 13.83 -19.70 23.29
CA TYR A 147 14.03 -18.39 23.87
C TYR A 147 12.71 -17.61 24.04
N MET A 148 12.76 -16.53 24.81
CA MET A 148 11.66 -15.60 25.01
C MET A 148 12.18 -14.15 25.04
N CYS A 149 11.34 -13.19 24.68
CA CYS A 149 11.70 -11.77 24.70
C CYS A 149 11.18 -11.12 25.99
N CYS A 150 12.10 -10.70 26.86
CA CYS A 150 11.81 -9.97 28.10
C CYS A 150 12.23 -8.51 27.95
N SER A 151 11.26 -7.60 27.81
CA SER A 151 11.48 -6.15 27.66
C SER A 151 12.59 -5.80 26.64
N GLY A 152 12.56 -6.43 25.47
CA GLY A 152 13.53 -6.22 24.40
C GLY A 152 14.83 -7.03 24.51
N THR A 153 14.99 -7.85 25.55
CA THR A 153 16.16 -8.74 25.73
C THR A 153 15.76 -10.20 25.48
N ILE A 154 16.52 -10.91 24.66
CA ILE A 154 16.29 -12.34 24.40
C ILE A 154 16.88 -13.14 25.57
N GLN A 155 16.04 -13.96 26.19
CA GLN A 155 16.37 -14.80 27.33
C GLN A 155 16.09 -16.28 27.00
N PRO A 156 16.88 -17.23 27.52
CA PRO A 156 16.58 -18.64 27.35
C PRO A 156 15.25 -19.00 28.02
N ARG A 157 14.46 -19.86 27.38
CA ARG A 157 13.32 -20.52 28.00
C ARG A 157 13.84 -21.67 28.85
N SER A 158 13.89 -21.47 30.15
CA SER A 158 14.30 -22.48 31.12
C SER A 158 13.32 -22.54 32.28
N GLY A 159 13.19 -23.74 32.86
CA GLY A 159 12.28 -24.01 33.97
C GLY A 159 10.91 -24.55 33.53
N LEU A 160 10.09 -24.87 34.54
CA LEU A 160 8.75 -25.43 34.37
C LEU A 160 7.75 -24.38 33.91
N ARG A 161 7.89 -23.15 34.41
CA ARG A 161 7.01 -22.03 34.08
C ARG A 161 7.82 -20.77 33.71
N PRO A 162 8.52 -20.77 32.55
CA PRO A 162 9.34 -19.64 32.12
C PRO A 162 8.53 -18.34 32.04
N SER A 163 9.03 -17.26 32.64
CA SER A 163 8.35 -15.97 32.77
C SER A 163 9.37 -14.82 32.75
N CYS A 164 8.92 -13.60 32.45
CA CYS A 164 9.78 -12.41 32.45
C CYS A 164 9.59 -11.57 33.71
N CYS A 165 10.68 -11.06 34.27
CA CYS A 165 10.69 -9.99 35.28
C CYS A 165 11.62 -8.88 34.78
N GLY A 166 11.03 -7.81 34.25
CA GLY A 166 11.79 -6.78 33.53
C GLY A 166 12.47 -7.35 32.27
N THR A 167 13.80 -7.27 32.22
CA THR A 167 14.64 -7.79 31.13
C THR A 167 15.12 -9.24 31.35
N PHE A 168 14.84 -9.83 32.51
CA PHE A 168 15.33 -11.15 32.90
C PHE A 168 14.25 -12.23 32.77
N GLY A 169 14.66 -13.41 32.30
CA GLY A 169 13.85 -14.62 32.32
C GLY A 169 14.02 -15.35 33.66
N TYR A 170 12.95 -15.89 34.21
CA TYR A 170 12.96 -16.69 35.44
C TYR A 170 11.88 -17.77 35.40
N ASP A 171 11.98 -18.77 36.27
CA ASP A 171 10.95 -19.80 36.44
C ASP A 171 9.94 -19.38 37.52
N ALA A 172 8.71 -19.08 37.08
CA ALA A 172 7.62 -18.68 37.95
C ALA A 172 7.01 -19.84 38.76
N ALA A 173 7.52 -21.06 38.62
CA ALA A 173 7.24 -22.15 39.54
C ALA A 173 7.95 -21.97 40.90
N PHE A 174 9.11 -21.31 40.92
CA PHE A 174 9.96 -21.20 42.11
C PHE A 174 10.16 -19.78 42.63
N ARG A 175 9.98 -18.77 41.77
CA ARG A 175 10.16 -17.36 42.09
C ARG A 175 8.95 -16.54 41.63
N LYS A 176 8.82 -15.31 42.11
CA LYS A 176 7.82 -14.31 41.73
C LYS A 176 8.53 -13.04 41.26
N CYS A 177 7.80 -12.17 40.58
CA CYS A 177 8.29 -10.85 40.19
C CYS A 177 7.56 -9.78 41.01
N CYS A 178 8.29 -9.04 41.82
CA CYS A 178 7.82 -7.93 42.65
C CYS A 178 8.46 -6.63 42.14
N ASN A 179 7.67 -5.73 41.54
CA ASN A 179 8.13 -4.42 41.05
C ASN A 179 9.39 -4.50 40.15
N GLY A 180 9.43 -5.47 39.24
CA GLY A 180 10.54 -5.64 38.29
C GLY A 180 11.79 -6.32 38.87
N ARG A 181 11.73 -6.84 40.10
CA ARG A 181 12.78 -7.66 40.72
C ARG A 181 12.23 -9.01 41.17
N LEU A 182 13.09 -10.02 41.24
CA LEU A 182 12.70 -11.35 41.71
C LEU A 182 12.51 -11.36 43.24
N CYS A 183 11.43 -11.99 43.66
CA CYS A 183 11.00 -12.36 45.00
C CYS A 183 10.43 -13.80 44.90
#